data_AF-A0A919R8F2-F1
#
_entry.id   AF-A0A919R8F2-F1
#
_cell.length_a   1.000
_cell.length_b   1.000
_cell.length_c   1.000
_cell.angle_alpha   90.00
_cell.angle_beta   90.00
_cell.angle_gamma   90.00
#
_symmetry.space_group_name_H-M   'P 1'
#
loop_
_entity.id
_entity.type
_entity.pdbx_description
1 polymer ?
#
loop_
_entity_poly.entity_id
_entity_poly.type
_entity_poly.pdbx_seq_one_letter_code
_entity_poly.pdbx_strand_id
1 'polypeptide(L)'
;MLRKKGLRSGRLDRATFLAATRVIDDLAVVVHVCGVDRIQRAAILAVDYSLRMFDALFVQAALERQLPLLTTDARLGRAVNALVSVEVLRGVSVDPSHA
;
A
#
# COMPACT_ATOMS: atom_id res chain seq x y z
N MET A 1 5.23 -23.51 2.80
CA MET A 1 5.58 -22.78 4.05
C MET A 1 5.61 -21.29 3.77
N LEU A 2 4.68 -20.51 4.35
CA LEU A 2 4.64 -19.05 4.22
C LEU A 2 5.71 -18.42 5.11
N ARG A 3 6.89 -18.15 4.55
CA ARG A 3 7.90 -17.27 5.15
C ARG A 3 7.86 -15.93 4.42
N LYS A 4 7.29 -14.89 5.02
CA LYS A 4 7.52 -13.47 4.66
C LYS A 4 6.94 -12.54 5.75
N LYS A 5 7.84 -11.99 6.58
CA LYS A 5 7.75 -10.71 7.33
C LYS A 5 6.38 -10.27 7.88
N GLY A 6 5.75 -11.07 8.75
CA GLY A 6 4.59 -10.60 9.53
C GLY A 6 3.91 -11.68 10.36
N LEU A 7 3.95 -12.93 9.88
CA LEU A 7 3.45 -14.07 10.64
C LEU A 7 4.59 -14.64 11.49
N ARG A 8 4.73 -14.16 12.74
CA ARG A 8 5.40 -14.98 13.76
C ARG A 8 4.54 -16.25 13.93
N SER A 9 5.15 -17.41 13.74
CA SER A 9 4.47 -18.69 13.98
C SER A 9 3.88 -18.70 15.39
N GLY A 10 2.55 -18.82 15.50
CA GLY A 10 1.85 -19.02 16.77
C GLY A 10 1.04 -17.85 17.33
N ARG A 11 0.90 -16.70 16.64
CA ARG A 11 0.08 -15.57 17.15
C ARG A 11 -1.12 -15.15 16.30
N LEU A 12 -1.17 -15.53 15.03
CA LEU A 12 -2.36 -15.34 14.19
C LEU A 12 -2.55 -16.60 13.35
N ASP A 13 -3.66 -17.30 13.56
CA ASP A 13 -4.10 -18.33 12.63
C ASP A 13 -4.74 -17.71 11.38
N ARG A 14 -5.03 -18.55 10.39
CA ARG A 14 -5.60 -18.10 9.11
C ARG A 14 -6.95 -17.39 9.30
N ALA A 15 -7.80 -17.90 10.18
CA ALA A 15 -9.13 -17.34 10.40
C ALA A 15 -9.05 -15.96 11.05
N THR A 16 -8.19 -15.82 12.06
CA THR A 16 -7.90 -14.56 12.75
C THR A 16 -7.31 -13.53 11.79
N PHE A 17 -6.42 -13.95 10.88
CA PHE A 17 -5.87 -13.05 9.87
C PHE A 17 -6.94 -12.55 8.90
N LEU A 18 -7.84 -13.43 8.43
CA LEU A 18 -8.95 -13.03 7.57
C LEU A 18 -9.95 -12.12 8.30
N ALA A 19 -10.25 -12.39 9.56
CA ALA A 19 -11.07 -11.52 10.38
C ALA A 19 -10.44 -10.12 10.53
N ALA A 20 -9.13 -10.05 10.79
CA ALA A 20 -8.40 -8.80 10.89
C ALA A 20 -8.42 -7.99 9.57
N THR A 21 -8.49 -8.64 8.41
CA THR A 21 -8.64 -7.91 7.13
C THR A 21 -10.02 -7.25 6.96
N ARG A 22 -11.04 -7.69 7.70
CA ARG A 22 -12.37 -7.04 7.69
C ARG A 22 -12.41 -5.75 8.49
N VAL A 23 -11.43 -5.48 9.35
CA VAL A 23 -11.28 -4.18 10.04
C VAL A 23 -11.16 -3.02 9.05
N ILE A 24 -10.80 -3.29 7.79
CA ILE A 24 -10.82 -2.29 6.71
C ILE A 24 -12.21 -1.66 6.54
N ASP A 25 -13.29 -2.41 6.79
CA ASP A 25 -14.66 -1.89 6.73
C ASP A 25 -14.92 -0.85 7.83
N ASP A 26 -14.26 -0.98 8.98
CA ASP A 26 -14.35 -0.04 10.12
C ASP A 26 -13.47 1.21 9.94
N LEU A 27 -12.49 1.16 9.03
CA LEU A 27 -11.54 2.26 8.78
C LEU A 27 -12.09 3.33 7.82
N ALA A 28 -13.38 3.29 7.50
CA ALA A 28 -14.05 4.20 6.55
C ALA A 28 -13.31 4.32 5.20
N VAL A 29 -12.67 3.22 4.76
CA VAL A 29 -11.89 3.19 3.52
C VAL A 29 -12.83 3.04 2.33
N VAL A 30 -12.66 3.89 1.32
CA VAL A 30 -13.35 3.74 0.04
C VAL A 30 -12.54 2.85 -0.89
N VAL A 31 -13.08 1.69 -1.25
CA VAL A 31 -12.45 0.79 -2.23
C VAL A 31 -12.76 1.25 -3.64
N HIS A 32 -11.72 1.41 -4.46
CA HIS A 32 -11.86 1.85 -5.84
C HIS A 32 -11.60 0.71 -6.82
N VAL A 33 -12.60 0.40 -7.64
CA VAL A 33 -12.46 -0.55 -8.74
C VAL A 33 -11.45 -0.02 -9.77
N CYS A 34 -10.62 -0.92 -10.28
CA CYS A 34 -9.62 -0.61 -11.29
C CYS A 34 -10.08 -1.13 -12.66
N GLY A 35 -10.50 -0.23 -13.53
CA GLY A 35 -10.87 -0.53 -14.92
C GLY A 35 -9.65 -0.57 -15.86
N VAL A 36 -9.88 -1.03 -17.10
CA VAL A 36 -8.86 -1.18 -18.14
C VAL A 36 -8.12 0.14 -18.40
N ASP A 37 -8.82 1.26 -18.46
CA ASP A 37 -8.20 2.55 -18.73
C ASP A 37 -7.20 2.97 -17.64
N ARG A 38 -7.50 2.69 -16.36
CA ARG A 38 -6.56 2.94 -15.27
C ARG A 38 -5.34 2.02 -15.38
N ILE A 39 -5.56 0.75 -15.74
CA ILE A 39 -4.48 -0.21 -15.95
C ILE A 39 -3.54 0.27 -17.05
N GLN A 40 -4.09 0.76 -18.18
CA GLN A 40 -3.27 1.29 -19.27
C GLN A 40 -2.45 2.51 -18.85
N ARG A 41 -3.06 3.49 -18.15
CA ARG A 41 -2.34 4.66 -17.65
C ARG A 41 -1.27 4.29 -16.62
N ALA A 42 -1.57 3.34 -15.73
CA ALA A 42 -0.60 2.83 -14.77
C ALA A 42 0.54 2.07 -15.46
N ALA A 43 0.29 1.37 -16.57
CA ALA A 43 1.34 0.70 -17.32
C ALA A 43 2.33 1.71 -17.92
N ILE A 44 1.84 2.85 -18.41
CA ILE A 44 2.70 3.96 -18.87
C ILE A 44 3.58 4.45 -17.72
N LEU A 45 2.99 4.75 -16.55
CA LEU A 45 3.75 5.15 -15.36
C LEU A 45 4.79 4.09 -14.92
N ALA A 46 4.45 2.81 -15.03
CA ALA A 46 5.36 1.73 -14.69
C ALA A 46 6.61 1.72 -15.57
N VAL A 47 6.45 1.99 -16.87
CA VAL A 47 7.56 2.11 -17.81
C VAL A 47 8.36 3.38 -17.54
N ASP A 48 7.70 4.54 -17.52
CA ASP A 48 8.34 5.84 -17.45
C ASP A 48 9.14 6.05 -16.15
N TYR A 49 8.63 5.52 -15.04
CA TYR A 49 9.23 5.68 -13.71
C TYR A 49 9.85 4.39 -13.17
N SER A 50 10.00 3.36 -14.02
CA SER A 50 10.57 2.06 -13.65
C SER A 50 9.90 1.45 -12.39
N LEU A 51 8.58 1.58 -12.30
CA LEU A 51 7.79 1.08 -11.17
C LEU A 51 7.30 -0.35 -11.44
N ARG A 52 7.02 -1.10 -10.37
CA ARG A 52 6.23 -2.33 -10.51
C ARG A 52 4.80 -1.96 -10.88
N MET A 53 4.15 -2.81 -11.66
CA MET A 53 2.78 -2.57 -12.13
C MET A 53 1.80 -2.23 -10.99
N PHE A 54 1.86 -2.95 -9.87
CA PHE A 54 0.99 -2.67 -8.73
C PHE A 54 1.28 -1.33 -8.05
N ASP A 55 2.55 -0.92 -7.95
CA ASP A 55 2.90 0.37 -7.38
C ASP A 55 2.37 1.50 -8.28
N ALA A 56 2.49 1.35 -9.60
CA ALA A 56 1.98 2.31 -10.57
C ALA A 56 0.45 2.45 -10.53
N LEU A 57 -0.29 1.37 -10.20
CA LEU A 57 -1.75 1.45 -10.01
C LEU A 57 -2.13 2.37 -8.85
N PHE A 58 -1.42 2.30 -7.73
CA PHE A 58 -1.68 3.18 -6.58
C PHE A 58 -1.29 4.63 -6.88
N VAL A 59 -0.16 4.84 -7.56
CA VAL A 59 0.26 6.18 -8.01
C VAL A 59 -0.76 6.78 -8.97
N GLN A 60 -1.21 6.01 -9.97
CA GLN A 60 -2.24 6.45 -10.91
C GLN A 60 -3.56 6.77 -10.19
N ALA A 61 -3.96 5.94 -9.22
CA ALA A 61 -5.18 6.18 -8.46
C ALA A 61 -5.11 7.47 -7.62
N ALA A 62 -3.94 7.75 -7.03
CA ALA A 62 -3.67 8.96 -6.26
C ALA A 62 -3.70 10.21 -7.15
N LEU A 63 -3.07 10.15 -8.33
CA LEU A 63 -3.09 11.22 -9.33
C LEU A 63 -4.52 11.55 -9.82
N GLU A 64 -5.31 10.53 -10.18
CA GLU A 64 -6.69 10.70 -10.65
C GLU A 64 -7.60 11.38 -9.62
N ARG A 65 -7.30 11.20 -8.33
CA ARG A 65 -8.12 11.72 -7.22
C ARG A 65 -7.51 12.95 -6.57
N GLN A 66 -6.32 13.35 -6.99
CA GLN A 66 -5.56 14.45 -6.38
C GLN A 66 -5.36 14.23 -4.87
N LEU A 67 -5.08 12.98 -4.48
CA LEU A 67 -4.85 12.60 -3.09
C LEU A 67 -3.37 12.26 -2.87
N PRO A 68 -2.84 12.46 -1.65
CA PRO A 68 -1.51 12.01 -1.32
C PRO A 68 -1.42 10.47 -1.35
N LEU A 69 -0.26 9.95 -1.74
CA LEU A 69 0.05 8.53 -1.66
C LEU A 69 0.63 8.21 -0.28
N LEU A 70 -0.07 7.42 0.50
CA LEU A 70 0.42 6.87 1.76
C LEU A 70 1.04 5.49 1.51
N THR A 71 2.31 5.29 1.86
CA THR A 71 3.01 4.02 1.63
C THR A 71 4.04 3.69 2.70
N THR A 72 4.30 2.41 2.93
CA THR A 72 5.46 1.95 3.73
C THR A 72 6.71 1.75 2.87
N ASP A 73 6.61 1.83 1.54
CA ASP A 73 7.74 1.64 0.62
C ASP A 73 8.45 2.97 0.33
N ALA A 74 9.55 3.20 1.04
CA ALA A 74 10.36 4.40 0.88
C ALA A 74 11.00 4.54 -0.52
N ARG A 75 11.19 3.43 -1.27
CA ARG A 75 11.73 3.49 -2.63
C ARG A 75 10.67 4.00 -3.59
N LEU A 76 9.45 3.47 -3.48
CA LEU A 76 8.31 3.98 -4.22
C LEU A 76 8.13 5.47 -3.95
N GLY A 77 8.12 5.86 -2.67
CA GLY A 77 7.90 7.26 -2.32
C GLY A 77 8.93 8.22 -2.92
N ARG A 78 10.21 7.84 -2.95
CA ARG A 78 11.24 8.64 -3.64
C ARG A 78 11.04 8.67 -5.16
N ALA A 79 10.67 7.56 -5.78
CA ALA A 79 10.52 7.46 -7.22
C ALA A 79 9.40 8.36 -7.78
N VAL A 80 8.37 8.64 -6.97
CA VAL A 80 7.16 9.35 -7.42
C VAL A 80 6.91 10.69 -6.72
N ASN A 81 7.84 11.15 -5.87
CA ASN A 81 7.69 12.39 -5.10
C ASN A 81 7.53 13.65 -5.97
N ALA A 82 8.01 13.60 -7.22
CA ALA A 82 7.84 14.69 -8.19
C ALA A 82 6.46 14.67 -8.88
N LEU A 83 5.72 13.56 -8.77
CA LEU A 83 4.42 13.36 -9.41
C LEU A 83 3.26 13.57 -8.45
N VAL A 84 3.39 13.06 -7.23
CA VAL A 84 2.32 13.04 -6.24
C VAL A 84 2.93 13.31 -4.86
N SER A 85 2.18 14.00 -4.00
CA SER A 85 2.57 14.14 -2.59
C SER A 85 2.63 12.76 -1.95
N VAL A 86 3.76 12.40 -1.34
CA VAL A 86 3.93 11.08 -0.69
C VAL A 86 4.17 11.24 0.80
N GLU A 87 3.45 10.45 1.58
CA GLU A 87 3.78 10.21 2.99
C GLU A 87 4.29 8.78 3.17
N VAL A 88 5.50 8.64 3.71
CA VAL A 88 6.10 7.34 4.00
C VAL A 88 5.88 6.99 5.47
N LEU A 89 5.00 6.02 5.72
CA LEU A 89 4.73 5.50 7.06
C LEU A 89 5.99 4.80 7.61
N ARG A 90 6.59 5.42 8.62
CA ARG A 90 7.61 4.79 9.45
C ARG A 90 6.87 3.93 10.46
N GLY A 91 7.19 2.64 10.50
CA GLY A 91 6.44 1.68 11.33
C GLY A 91 6.29 2.12 12.79
N VAL A 92 5.29 1.57 13.48
CA VAL A 92 5.07 1.81 14.90
C VAL A 92 6.25 1.23 15.70
N SER A 93 7.08 2.10 16.28
CA SER A 93 8.02 1.69 17.32
C SER A 93 7.22 1.27 18.54
N VAL A 94 7.38 0.02 18.97
CA VAL A 94 6.79 -0.43 20.24
C VAL A 94 7.57 0.25 21.35
N ASP A 95 6.92 1.10 22.14
CA ASP A 95 7.51 1.69 23.34
C ASP A 95 7.82 0.56 24.34
N PRO A 96 9.09 0.37 24.74
CA PRO A 96 9.49 -0.69 25.67
C PRO A 96 8.91 -0.53 27.08
N SER A 97 8.24 0.58 27.39
CA SER A 97 7.57 0.83 28.68
C SER A 97 6.35 -0.07 28.95
N HIS A 98 5.88 -0.85 27.96
CA HIS A 98 4.73 -1.75 28.08
C HIS A 98 5.03 -3.22 27.72
N ALA A 99 6.28 -3.67 27.87
CA ALA A 99 6.69 -5.07 27.66
C ALA A 99 6.75 -5.88 28.97
#